data_AF-V9R762-F1
#
_entry.id   AF-V9R762-F1
#
_cell.length_a   1.000
_cell.length_b   1.000
_cell.length_c   1.000
_cell.angle_alpha   90.00
_cell.angle_beta   90.00
_cell.angle_gamma   90.00
#
_symmetry.space_group_name_H-M   'P 1'
#
loop_
_entity.id
_entity.type
_entity.pdbx_description
1 polymer ?
#
loop_
_entity_poly.entity_id
_entity_poly.type
_entity_poly.pdbx_seq_one_letter_code
_entity_poly.pdbx_strand_id
1 'polypeptide(L)'
;MDIFGNDFDIHINVNGTEYTGEVTIDDEGRFDTGLEPQNYIEPFGHFYGDILRNGDDSEANYVVNYLFEQHIICPEFPVLHSFTGQAELHIAESDITFSDENITVLLHSLQKPVKNEISADNEVIQDQQ
;
A
#
# COMPACT_ATOMS: atom_id res chain seq x y z
N MET A 1 -9.07 -7.26 -5.02
CA MET A 1 -8.11 -7.02 -3.93
C MET A 1 -8.84 -6.33 -2.79
N ASP A 2 -8.54 -6.70 -1.56
CA ASP A 2 -8.95 -5.92 -0.39
C ASP A 2 -7.81 -4.97 0.00
N ILE A 3 -8.14 -3.72 0.29
CA ILE A 3 -7.17 -2.67 0.64
C ILE A 3 -7.09 -2.55 2.16
N PHE A 4 -8.24 -2.53 2.81
CA PHE A 4 -8.37 -2.19 4.22
C PHE A 4 -8.05 -3.40 5.09
N GLY A 5 -7.26 -3.19 6.15
CA GLY A 5 -6.79 -4.25 7.04
C GLY A 5 -5.71 -5.15 6.43
N ASN A 6 -4.92 -4.64 5.47
CA ASN A 6 -3.92 -5.43 4.73
C ASN A 6 -2.52 -4.79 4.75
N ASP A 7 -1.52 -5.65 4.60
CA ASP A 7 -0.10 -5.29 4.51
C ASP A 7 0.39 -5.33 3.05
N PHE A 8 1.24 -4.38 2.70
CA PHE A 8 1.78 -4.19 1.35
C PHE A 8 3.29 -3.93 1.39
N ASP A 9 4.00 -4.47 0.41
CA ASP A 9 5.31 -3.95 0.05
C ASP A 9 5.10 -2.59 -0.64
N ILE A 10 5.81 -1.57 -0.19
CA ILE A 10 5.68 -0.21 -0.73
C ILE A 10 6.99 0.22 -1.40
N HIS A 11 6.84 0.78 -2.61
CA HIS A 11 7.88 1.43 -3.37
C HIS A 11 7.45 2.86 -3.68
N ILE A 12 8.29 3.83 -3.31
CA ILE A 12 8.03 5.26 -3.57
C ILE A 12 9.23 5.87 -4.28
N ASN A 13 8.97 6.57 -5.39
CA ASN A 13 9.92 7.52 -5.97
C ASN A 13 9.48 8.95 -5.62
N VAL A 14 10.37 9.71 -4.97
CA VAL A 14 10.19 11.15 -4.74
C VAL A 14 11.37 11.89 -5.34
N ASN A 15 11.10 12.73 -6.34
CA ASN A 15 12.10 13.54 -7.04
C ASN A 15 13.35 12.76 -7.49
N GLY A 16 13.19 11.49 -7.88
CA GLY A 16 14.28 10.63 -8.33
C GLY A 16 14.98 9.83 -7.23
N THR A 17 14.61 10.00 -5.97
CA THR A 17 15.06 9.14 -4.87
C THR A 17 14.05 8.02 -4.62
N GLU A 18 14.53 6.78 -4.61
CA GLU A 18 13.73 5.57 -4.39
C GLU A 18 13.72 5.17 -2.91
N TYR A 19 12.55 4.86 -2.40
CA TYR A 19 12.29 4.41 -1.03
C TYR A 19 11.51 3.09 -1.05
N THR A 20 11.83 2.22 -0.10
CA THR A 20 11.15 0.93 0.06
C THR A 20 10.85 0.65 1.52
N GLY A 21 9.79 -0.13 1.76
CA GLY A 21 9.44 -0.62 3.08
C GLY A 21 8.16 -1.46 3.03
N GLU A 22 7.55 -1.63 4.19
CA GLU A 22 6.24 -2.27 4.33
C GLU A 22 5.24 -1.23 4.87
N VAL A 23 3.99 -1.31 4.44
CA VAL A 23 2.91 -0.46 4.93
C VAL A 23 1.69 -1.29 5.27
N THR A 24 1.11 -1.04 6.44
CA THR A 24 -0.20 -1.57 6.82
C THR A 24 -1.24 -0.48 6.59
N ILE A 25 -2.29 -0.80 5.84
CA ILE A 25 -3.48 0.06 5.73
C ILE A 25 -4.52 -0.50 6.68
N ASP A 26 -4.92 0.27 7.68
CA ASP A 26 -5.88 -0.18 8.69
C ASP A 26 -7.31 -0.29 8.14
N ASP A 27 -8.23 -0.80 8.96
CA ASP A 27 -9.64 -0.99 8.59
C ASP A 27 -10.37 0.35 8.31
N GLU A 28 -9.82 1.47 8.77
CA GLU A 28 -10.32 2.83 8.53
C GLU A 28 -9.64 3.50 7.32
N GLY A 29 -8.70 2.81 6.67
CA GLY A 29 -7.96 3.30 5.51
C GLY A 29 -6.72 4.13 5.85
N ARG A 30 -6.33 4.24 7.12
CA ARG A 30 -5.16 5.03 7.53
C ARG A 30 -3.89 4.21 7.42
N PHE A 31 -2.79 4.89 7.18
CA PHE A 31 -1.45 4.32 7.16
C PHE A 31 -0.42 5.30 7.71
N ASP A 32 0.63 4.76 8.29
CA ASP A 32 1.77 5.49 8.87
C ASP A 32 2.98 4.54 8.86
N THR A 33 3.99 4.82 8.04
CA THR A 33 5.17 3.96 7.91
C THR A 33 6.47 4.71 7.62
N GLY A 34 7.56 4.24 8.21
CA GLY A 34 8.92 4.67 7.89
C GLY A 34 9.48 3.87 6.71
N LEU A 35 10.23 4.54 5.84
CA LEU A 35 10.77 3.97 4.61
C LEU A 35 12.29 4.19 4.52
N GLU A 36 12.99 3.16 4.05
CA GLU A 36 14.42 3.21 3.83
C GLU A 36 14.73 3.64 2.40
N PRO A 37 15.66 4.58 2.18
CA PRO A 37 16.10 4.88 0.83
C PRO A 37 16.93 3.72 0.28
N GLN A 38 16.78 3.41 -1.01
CA GLN A 38 17.62 2.36 -1.63
C GLN A 38 19.11 2.71 -1.65
N ASN A 39 19.44 4.00 -1.59
CA ASN A 39 20.81 4.49 -1.46
C ASN A 39 21.03 4.98 -0.02
N TYR A 40 21.93 4.34 0.73
CA TYR A 40 22.24 4.62 2.15
C TYR A 40 22.78 6.04 2.47
N ILE A 41 22.88 6.94 1.49
CA ILE A 41 23.35 8.32 1.65
C ILE A 41 22.17 9.32 1.61
N GLU A 42 20.98 8.84 1.26
CA GLU A 42 19.79 9.66 1.11
C GLU A 42 19.03 9.78 2.45
N PRO A 43 18.14 10.78 2.59
CA PRO A 43 17.23 10.89 3.73
C PRO A 43 16.35 9.65 3.89
N PHE A 44 15.88 9.39 5.10
CA PHE A 44 14.80 8.44 5.39
C PHE A 44 13.45 9.03 4.98
N GLY A 45 12.54 8.19 4.52
CA GLY A 45 11.16 8.57 4.21
C GLY A 45 10.23 8.29 5.38
N HIS A 46 9.23 9.15 5.57
CA HIS A 46 8.07 8.87 6.43
C HIS A 46 6.83 9.12 5.60
N PHE A 47 5.98 8.11 5.45
CA PHE A 47 4.82 8.13 4.58
C PHE A 47 3.55 7.82 5.38
N TYR A 48 2.61 8.76 5.39
CA TYR A 48 1.37 8.63 6.15
C TYR A 48 0.19 9.31 5.45
N GLY A 49 -1.02 8.89 5.79
CA GLY A 49 -2.22 9.39 5.14
C GLY A 49 -3.44 8.51 5.36
N ASP A 50 -4.43 8.69 4.48
CA ASP A 50 -5.68 7.94 4.49
C ASP A 50 -6.20 7.65 3.07
N ILE A 51 -6.82 6.49 2.92
CA ILE A 51 -7.52 6.06 1.70
C ILE A 51 -9.02 6.10 1.96
N LEU A 52 -9.72 6.90 1.17
CA LEU A 52 -11.15 7.06 1.23
C LEU A 52 -11.81 6.39 0.03
N ARG A 53 -12.91 5.68 0.28
CA ARG A 53 -13.78 5.17 -0.78
C ARG A 53 -14.72 6.27 -1.26
N ASN A 54 -14.67 6.62 -2.53
CA ASN A 54 -15.55 7.60 -3.14
C ASN A 54 -16.80 6.85 -3.68
N GLY A 55 -17.97 7.01 -3.04
CA GLY A 55 -19.25 6.40 -3.46
C GLY A 55 -19.90 7.18 -4.62
N ASP A 56 -20.82 6.68 -5.45
CA ASP A 56 -21.80 5.58 -5.38
C ASP A 56 -21.77 4.66 -6.63
N ASP A 57 -20.78 4.79 -7.51
CA ASP A 57 -20.75 4.08 -8.79
C ASP A 57 -20.30 2.62 -8.66
N SER A 58 -20.75 1.81 -9.62
CA SER A 58 -20.46 0.36 -9.74
C SER A 58 -18.97 0.02 -9.87
N GLU A 59 -18.11 1.03 -10.04
CA GLU A 59 -16.66 0.93 -10.05
C GLU A 59 -16.12 1.57 -8.76
N ALA A 60 -15.49 0.77 -7.91
CA ALA A 60 -14.97 1.25 -6.63
C ALA A 60 -13.81 2.23 -6.87
N ASN A 61 -14.11 3.53 -6.85
CA ASN A 61 -13.12 4.58 -6.93
C ASN A 61 -12.57 4.89 -5.54
N TYR A 62 -11.26 4.84 -5.40
CA TYR A 62 -10.56 5.15 -4.16
C TYR A 62 -9.67 6.37 -4.36
N VAL A 63 -9.62 7.21 -3.34
CA VAL A 63 -8.78 8.40 -3.30
C VAL A 63 -7.85 8.28 -2.11
N VAL A 64 -6.57 8.56 -2.31
CA VAL A 64 -5.59 8.68 -1.23
C VAL A 64 -5.33 10.14 -0.94
N ASN A 65 -5.33 10.54 0.33
CA ASN A 65 -4.65 11.75 0.78
C ASN A 65 -3.37 11.32 1.47
N TYR A 66 -2.26 11.97 1.16
CA TYR A 66 -0.97 11.54 1.66
C TYR A 66 -0.08 12.71 2.07
N LEU A 67 0.89 12.38 2.92
CA LEU A 67 2.02 13.20 3.28
C LEU A 67 3.27 12.31 3.32
N PHE A 68 4.29 12.74 2.59
CA PHE A 68 5.62 12.15 2.59
C PHE A 68 6.63 13.17 3.12
N GLU A 69 7.39 12.78 4.14
CA GLU A 69 8.43 13.60 4.76
C GLU A 69 9.81 12.95 4.60
N GLN A 70 10.83 13.77 4.36
CA GLN A 70 12.23 13.35 4.28
C GLN A 70 12.99 13.74 5.55
N HIS A 71 13.68 12.79 6.19
CA HIS A 71 14.39 12.99 7.46
C HIS A 71 15.87 12.60 7.36
N ILE A 72 16.76 13.34 8.03
CA ILE A 72 18.22 13.14 7.92
C ILE A 72 18.69 11.79 8.49
N ILE A 73 18.08 11.33 9.59
CA ILE A 73 18.61 10.19 10.40
C ILE A 73 17.52 9.17 10.73
N CYS A 74 16.32 9.62 11.07
CA CYS A 74 15.14 8.76 11.28
C CYS A 74 13.86 9.62 11.25
N PRO A 75 12.66 9.03 11.03
CA PRO A 75 11.37 9.73 11.03
C PRO A 75 11.08 10.61 12.26
N GLU A 76 11.71 10.38 13.41
CA GLU A 76 11.54 11.16 14.64
C GLU A 76 12.40 12.46 14.67
N PHE A 77 13.23 12.67 13.65
CA PHE A 77 14.18 13.79 13.54
C PHE A 77 13.67 14.90 12.60
N PRO A 78 14.37 16.04 12.48
CA PRO A 78 13.89 17.17 11.68
C PRO A 78 13.56 16.82 10.22
N VAL A 79 12.41 17.31 9.77
CA VAL A 79 11.94 17.22 8.38
C VAL A 79 12.74 18.17 7.50
N LEU A 80 13.29 17.64 6.40
CA LEU A 80 13.99 18.40 5.37
C LEU A 80 13.01 18.94 4.32
N HIS A 81 12.16 18.04 3.83
CA HIS A 81 11.20 18.28 2.78
C HIS A 81 9.93 17.51 3.07
N SER A 82 8.83 18.04 2.55
CA SER A 82 7.48 17.52 2.77
C SER A 82 6.70 17.66 1.48
N PHE A 83 6.01 16.59 1.11
CA PHE A 83 5.17 16.50 -0.08
C PHE A 83 3.81 15.99 0.36
N THR A 84 2.74 16.71 0.00
CA THR A 84 1.38 16.30 0.32
C THR A 84 0.53 16.43 -0.92
N GLY A 85 -0.45 15.54 -1.05
CA GLY A 85 -1.31 15.52 -2.21
C GLY A 85 -2.53 14.66 -2.00
N GLN A 86 -3.35 14.67 -3.05
CA GLN A 86 -4.52 13.81 -3.19
C GLN A 86 -4.47 13.19 -4.58
N ALA A 87 -4.66 11.88 -4.68
CA ALA A 87 -4.64 11.17 -5.96
C ALA A 87 -5.69 10.06 -6.00
N GLU A 88 -6.18 9.76 -7.20
CA GLU A 88 -7.00 8.56 -7.45
C GLU A 88 -6.09 7.33 -7.48
N LEU A 89 -6.57 6.23 -6.90
CA LEU A 89 -5.86 4.96 -6.91
C LEU A 89 -6.20 4.16 -8.17
N HIS A 90 -5.16 3.63 -8.81
CA HIS A 90 -5.29 2.63 -9.87
C HIS A 90 -5.00 1.24 -9.31
N ILE A 91 -5.99 0.35 -9.37
CA ILE A 91 -5.89 -1.00 -8.81
C ILE A 91 -5.86 -2.02 -9.95
N ALA A 92 -4.80 -2.82 -10.02
CA ALA A 92 -4.64 -3.87 -11.01
C ALA A 92 -4.13 -5.15 -10.34
N GLU A 93 -4.96 -6.19 -10.32
CA GLU A 93 -4.64 -7.49 -9.70
C GLU A 93 -4.17 -7.38 -8.24
N SER A 94 -2.85 -7.41 -8.03
CA SER A 94 -2.15 -7.32 -6.73
C SER A 94 -1.55 -5.95 -6.45
N ASP A 95 -1.67 -5.00 -7.39
CA ASP A 95 -0.93 -3.75 -7.35
C ASP A 95 -1.89 -2.57 -7.20
N ILE A 96 -1.51 -1.62 -6.35
CA ILE A 96 -2.15 -0.33 -6.20
C ILE A 96 -1.11 0.73 -6.57
N THR A 97 -1.45 1.60 -7.50
CA THR A 97 -0.54 2.67 -7.94
C THR A 97 -1.23 4.02 -7.92
N PHE A 98 -0.46 5.07 -7.62
CA PHE A 98 -0.85 6.45 -7.83
C PHE A 98 0.40 7.32 -8.02
N SER A 99 0.23 8.47 -8.66
CA SER A 99 1.32 9.41 -8.86
C SER A 99 0.81 10.84 -9.02
N ASP A 100 1.71 11.79 -8.79
CA ASP A 100 1.54 13.18 -9.16
C ASP A 100 2.84 13.77 -9.73
N GLU A 101 2.98 15.10 -9.73
CA GLU A 101 4.18 15.77 -10.27
C GLU A 101 5.47 15.43 -9.52
N ASN A 102 5.42 15.04 -8.24
CA ASN A 102 6.58 14.90 -7.36
C ASN A 102 6.75 13.49 -6.79
N ILE A 103 5.68 12.69 -6.73
CA ILE A 103 5.69 11.34 -6.17
C ILE A 103 5.13 10.30 -7.15
N THR A 104 5.72 9.10 -7.13
CA THR A 104 5.09 7.89 -7.69
C THR A 104 5.12 6.81 -6.63
N VAL A 105 3.98 6.17 -6.38
CA VAL A 105 3.82 5.13 -5.36
C VAL A 105 3.27 3.86 -5.99
N LEU A 106 3.85 2.74 -5.59
CA LEU A 106 3.41 1.39 -5.89
C LEU A 106 3.29 0.62 -4.57
N LEU A 107 2.10 0.06 -4.31
CA LEU A 107 1.84 -0.89 -3.25
C LEU A 107 1.61 -2.26 -3.89
N HIS A 108 2.36 -3.26 -3.46
CA HIS A 108 2.21 -4.64 -3.90
C HIS A 108 1.66 -5.51 -2.78
N SER A 109 0.58 -6.24 -3.07
CA SER A 109 -0.04 -7.18 -2.14
C SER A 109 0.93 -8.24 -1.67
N LEU A 110 1.08 -8.39 -0.35
CA LEU A 110 1.74 -9.56 0.21
C LEU A 110 0.83 -10.80 0.24
N GLN A 111 -0.48 -10.61 0.08
CA GLN A 111 -1.43 -11.72 0.02
C GLN A 111 -1.35 -12.42 -1.33
N LYS A 112 -1.00 -13.72 -1.30
CA LYS A 112 -1.20 -14.61 -2.46
C LYS A 112 -2.69 -14.63 -2.81
N PRO A 113 -3.07 -14.58 -4.10
CA PRO A 113 -4.46 -14.76 -4.48
C PRO A 113 -4.94 -16.08 -3.89
N VAL A 114 -5.97 -16.03 -3.05
CA VAL A 114 -6.67 -17.22 -2.59
C VAL A 114 -7.29 -17.83 -3.84
N LYS A 115 -6.58 -18.78 -4.47
CA LYS A 115 -7.23 -19.72 -5.37
C LYS A 115 -8.31 -20.36 -4.52
N ASN A 116 -9.56 -20.14 -4.88
CA ASN A 116 -10.66 -21.00 -4.43
C ASN A 116 -10.32 -22.42 -4.88
N GLU A 117 -9.57 -23.16 -4.05
CA GLU A 117 -9.56 -24.61 -4.12
C GLU A 117 -10.98 -25.03 -3.75
N ILE A 118 -11.75 -25.34 -4.79
CA ILE A 118 -12.98 -26.10 -4.65
C ILE A 118 -12.55 -27.40 -3.96
N SER A 119 -12.83 -27.50 -2.66
CA SER A 119 -12.72 -28.72 -1.89
C SER A 119 -13.73 -29.73 -2.45
N ALA A 120 -13.32 -30.49 -3.46
CA ALA A 120 -14.02 -31.67 -3.90
C ALA A 120 -13.57 -32.85 -3.03
N ASP A 121 -13.95 -32.84 -1.75
CA ASP A 121 -13.90 -34.03 -0.92
C ASP A 121 -15.01 -33.97 0.14
N ASN A 122 -16.13 -34.59 -0.22
CA ASN A 122 -17.27 -35.01 0.59
C ASN A 122 -18.23 -35.68 -0.41
N GLU A 123 -18.68 -36.93 -0.33
CA GLU A 123 -18.68 -38.04 0.63
C GLU A 123 -18.81 -39.33 -0.23
N VAL A 124 -18.53 -40.57 0.17
CA VAL A 124 -19.21 -41.37 1.20
C VAL A 124 -18.40 -42.67 1.39
N ILE A 125 -18.01 -42.94 2.63
CA ILE A 125 -17.68 -44.29 3.10
C ILE A 125 -19.00 -45.05 3.23
N GLN A 126 -19.16 -46.16 2.51
CA GLN A 126 -20.08 -47.23 2.94
C GLN A 126 -19.33 -48.56 2.96
N ASP A 127 -19.15 -49.02 4.20
CA ASP A 127 -18.65 -50.31 4.62
C ASP A 127 -19.73 -51.40 4.45
N GLN A 128 -19.27 -52.63 4.20
CA GLN A 128 -19.92 -53.93 4.50
C GLN A 128 -21.09 -54.41 3.60
N GLN A 129 -20.88 -55.43 2.75
CA GLN A 129 -20.91 -56.88 3.05
C GLN A 129 -20.59 -57.73 1.81
#